data_AF-A0AAG5DIZ0-F1
#
_entry.id   AF-A0AAG5DIZ0-F1
#
_cell.length_a   1.000
_cell.length_b   1.000
_cell.length_c   1.000
_cell.angle_alpha   90.00
_cell.angle_beta   90.00
_cell.angle_gamma   90.00
#
_symmetry.space_group_name_H-M   'P 1'
#
loop_
_entity.id
_entity.type
_entity.pdbx_description
1 polymer ?
#
loop_
_entity_poly.entity_id
_entity_poly.type
_entity_poly.pdbx_seq_one_letter_code
_entity_poly.pdbx_strand_id
1 'polypeptide(L)'
;MDSVRRRDFSHCSCLIVIILGQSGKKNCIQTQDAEYSIRNDIIEHVTAIKTLVGKPKMFVVCVTQKDAVDTDSPQVQGSNKVDTVMFESALEEPSSSGSFFLSTFFEVLRENDTRNMDEISMLISKRAKDQGQPQAPSMIATLRKRLIFADLRK
;
A
#
# COMPACT_ATOMS: atom_id res chain seq x y z
N MET A 1 -17.03 5.28 2.72
CA MET A 1 -16.65 4.36 1.63
C MET A 1 -17.81 3.93 0.71
N ASP A 2 -19.05 4.31 0.99
CA ASP A 2 -20.22 3.72 0.30
C ASP A 2 -20.34 4.05 -1.19
N SER A 3 -19.67 5.11 -1.66
CA SER A 3 -19.59 5.42 -3.10
C SER A 3 -18.68 4.46 -3.85
N VAL A 4 -17.49 4.16 -3.31
CA VAL A 4 -16.52 3.21 -3.91
C VAL A 4 -17.11 1.80 -3.92
N ARG A 5 -17.77 1.39 -2.84
CA ARG A 5 -18.36 0.04 -2.71
C ARG A 5 -19.45 -0.23 -3.75
N ARG A 6 -20.17 0.81 -4.19
CA ARG A 6 -21.26 0.72 -5.17
C ARG A 6 -20.82 0.98 -6.61
N ARG A 7 -19.56 1.35 -6.82
CA ARG A 7 -19.03 1.63 -8.16
C ARG A 7 -18.80 0.32 -8.91
N ASP A 8 -19.10 0.33 -10.20
CA ASP A 8 -18.79 -0.78 -11.10
C ASP A 8 -17.32 -0.67 -11.57
N PHE A 9 -16.56 -1.74 -11.35
CA PHE A 9 -15.16 -1.89 -11.79
C PHE A 9 -14.99 -2.98 -12.84
N SER A 10 -16.07 -3.41 -13.49
CA SER A 10 -16.04 -4.51 -14.48
C SER A 10 -15.07 -4.20 -15.63
N HIS A 11 -14.93 -2.94 -16.02
CA HIS A 11 -14.02 -2.46 -17.07
C HIS A 11 -12.58 -2.17 -16.59
N CYS A 12 -12.29 -2.24 -15.28
CA CYS A 12 -10.95 -1.98 -14.75
C CYS A 12 -10.16 -3.28 -14.62
N SER A 13 -8.85 -3.25 -14.87
CA SER A 13 -7.96 -4.42 -14.72
C SER A 13 -7.53 -4.66 -13.26
N CYS A 14 -7.49 -3.61 -12.45
CA CYS A 14 -7.16 -3.66 -11.02
C CYS A 14 -7.77 -2.45 -10.27
N LEU A 15 -7.62 -2.42 -8.94
CA LEU A 15 -7.84 -1.22 -8.13
C LEU A 15 -6.58 -0.91 -7.32
N ILE A 16 -6.16 0.36 -7.33
CA ILE A 16 -5.04 0.86 -6.53
C ILE A 16 -5.61 1.83 -5.50
N VAL A 17 -5.28 1.63 -4.22
CA VAL A 17 -5.68 2.47 -3.09
C VAL A 17 -4.42 3.00 -2.43
N ILE A 18 -4.22 4.31 -2.51
CA ILE A 18 -3.09 4.99 -1.87
C ILE A 18 -3.63 5.68 -0.62
N ILE A 19 -2.99 5.42 0.52
CA ILE A 19 -3.45 5.90 1.81
C ILE A 19 -2.33 6.70 2.45
N LEU A 20 -2.57 8.01 2.60
CA LEU A 20 -1.64 8.97 3.16
C LEU A 20 -2.25 9.55 4.43
N GLY A 21 -1.53 9.51 5.54
CA GLY A 21 -2.07 10.05 6.79
C GLY A 21 -1.11 9.97 7.96
N GLN A 22 -1.63 10.28 9.14
CA GLN A 22 -0.91 10.13 10.40
C GLN A 22 -1.15 8.73 10.96
N SER A 23 -0.12 8.13 11.53
CA SER A 23 -0.25 6.85 12.23
C SER A 23 -1.19 7.02 13.42
N GLY A 24 -2.25 6.22 13.48
CA GLY A 24 -3.05 6.06 14.69
C GLY A 24 -2.49 4.92 15.55
N LYS A 25 -3.39 4.22 16.25
CA LYS A 25 -3.11 2.90 16.83
C LYS A 25 -2.66 1.91 15.76
N LYS A 26 -2.08 0.78 16.20
CA LYS A 26 -1.63 -0.29 15.31
C LYS A 26 -2.68 -0.63 14.24
N ASN A 27 -2.28 -0.56 12.97
CA ASN A 27 -3.10 -0.81 11.78
C ASN A 27 -4.26 0.18 11.57
N CYS A 28 -4.15 1.38 12.14
CA CYS A 28 -5.12 2.45 11.99
C CYS A 28 -4.48 3.73 11.45
N ILE A 29 -5.30 4.53 10.77
CA ILE A 29 -4.95 5.87 10.32
C ILE A 29 -5.80 6.85 11.09
N GLN A 30 -5.16 7.91 11.59
CA GLN A 30 -5.84 9.01 12.24
C GLN A 30 -6.33 10.01 11.20
N THR A 31 -7.62 10.32 11.24
CA THR A 31 -8.25 11.38 10.44
C THR A 31 -8.70 12.52 11.36
N GLN A 32 -9.30 13.58 10.78
CA GLN A 32 -9.77 14.72 11.57
C GLN A 32 -10.98 14.38 12.45
N ASP A 33 -11.81 13.44 12.00
CA ASP A 33 -13.07 13.05 12.62
C ASP A 33 -12.96 11.82 13.52
N ALA A 34 -12.11 10.85 13.15
CA ALA A 34 -12.02 9.57 13.83
C ALA A 34 -10.69 8.85 13.57
N GLU A 35 -10.62 7.60 14.01
CA GLU A 35 -9.55 6.66 13.70
C GLU A 35 -10.15 5.51 12.91
N TYR A 36 -9.52 5.14 11.79
CA TYR A 36 -10.02 4.10 10.88
C TYR A 36 -9.01 2.96 10.76
N SER A 37 -9.48 1.73 10.87
CA SER A 37 -8.69 0.52 10.66
C SER A 37 -8.42 0.30 9.18
N ILE A 38 -7.14 0.21 8.81
CA ILE A 38 -6.74 -0.14 7.44
C ILE A 38 -7.34 -1.49 7.04
N ARG A 39 -7.33 -2.47 7.96
CA ARG A 39 -7.87 -3.80 7.68
C ARG A 39 -9.39 -3.77 7.54
N ASN A 40 -10.09 -3.37 8.59
CA ASN A 40 -11.53 -3.55 8.68
C ASN A 40 -12.30 -2.50 7.87
N ASP A 41 -11.84 -1.24 7.91
CA ASP A 41 -12.57 -0.14 7.30
C ASP A 41 -12.17 0.10 5.84
N ILE A 42 -11.01 -0.43 5.39
CA ILE A 42 -10.51 -0.26 4.02
C ILE A 42 -10.41 -1.59 3.26
N ILE A 43 -9.53 -2.50 3.69
CA ILE A 43 -9.21 -3.72 2.94
C ILE A 43 -10.44 -4.64 2.82
N GLU A 44 -11.17 -4.88 3.91
CA GLU A 44 -12.39 -5.69 3.91
C GLU A 44 -13.46 -5.11 2.96
N HIS A 45 -13.64 -3.79 2.98
CA HIS A 45 -14.61 -3.12 2.11
C HIS A 45 -14.24 -3.19 0.63
N VAL A 46 -12.96 -2.97 0.30
CA VAL A 46 -12.46 -3.05 -1.09
C VAL A 46 -12.52 -4.49 -1.61
N THR A 47 -12.14 -5.46 -0.79
CA THR A 47 -12.12 -6.88 -1.20
C THR A 47 -13.52 -7.48 -1.33
N ALA A 48 -14.53 -6.90 -0.69
CA ALA A 48 -15.93 -7.29 -0.83
C ALA A 48 -16.62 -6.79 -2.12
N ILE A 49 -15.96 -5.96 -2.94
CA ILE A 49 -16.54 -5.43 -4.18
C ILE A 49 -16.60 -6.53 -5.25
N LYS A 50 -17.82 -6.89 -5.65
CA LYS A 50 -18.10 -8.03 -6.57
C LYS A 50 -17.39 -7.90 -7.92
N THR A 51 -17.33 -6.71 -8.49
CA THR A 51 -16.74 -6.44 -9.81
C THR A 51 -15.21 -6.44 -9.81
N LEU A 52 -14.58 -6.60 -8.63
CA LEU A 52 -13.14 -6.78 -8.44
C LEU A 52 -12.74 -8.23 -8.11
N VAL A 53 -13.67 -9.18 -8.10
CA VAL A 53 -13.34 -10.60 -7.87
C VAL A 53 -12.38 -11.09 -8.96
N GLY A 54 -11.27 -11.73 -8.54
CA GLY A 54 -10.23 -12.21 -9.44
C GLY A 54 -9.28 -11.12 -9.98
N LYS A 55 -9.52 -9.85 -9.63
CA LYS A 55 -8.69 -8.71 -10.04
C LYS A 55 -7.75 -8.28 -8.92
N PRO A 56 -6.50 -7.88 -9.22
CA PRO A 56 -5.56 -7.39 -8.22
C PRO A 56 -6.07 -6.13 -7.51
N LYS A 57 -5.84 -6.08 -6.21
CA LYS A 57 -6.14 -4.92 -5.34
C LYS A 57 -4.83 -4.51 -4.67
N MET A 58 -4.30 -3.37 -5.06
CA MET A 58 -3.06 -2.83 -4.53
C MET A 58 -3.34 -1.77 -3.47
N PHE A 59 -2.67 -1.88 -2.33
CA PHE A 59 -2.69 -0.89 -1.27
C PHE A 59 -1.29 -0.31 -1.11
N VAL A 60 -1.17 1.02 -1.08
CA VAL A 60 0.09 1.72 -0.80
C VAL A 60 -0.15 2.57 0.43
N VAL A 61 0.38 2.14 1.58
CA VAL A 61 0.16 2.76 2.88
C VAL A 61 1.39 3.58 3.24
N CYS A 62 1.22 4.87 3.41
CA CYS A 62 2.26 5.79 3.85
C CYS A 62 1.73 6.58 5.05
N VAL A 63 2.27 6.30 6.22
CA VAL A 63 1.85 6.94 7.47
C VAL A 63 3.03 7.62 8.15
N THR A 64 2.84 8.86 8.60
CA THR A 64 3.83 9.58 9.39
C THR A 64 3.56 9.39 10.87
N GLN A 65 4.61 9.18 11.67
CA GLN A 65 4.46 9.04 13.11
C GLN A 65 4.34 10.42 13.77
N LYS A 66 3.37 10.56 14.67
CA LYS A 66 3.13 11.82 15.41
C LYS A 66 3.91 11.88 16.72
N ASP A 67 4.12 10.74 17.39
CA ASP A 67 4.82 10.64 18.67
C ASP A 67 5.67 9.36 18.73
N ALA A 68 6.96 9.53 19.06
CA ALA A 68 7.93 8.46 19.22
C ALA A 68 7.66 7.64 20.49
N VAL A 69 6.57 6.87 20.50
CA VAL A 69 6.40 5.81 21.48
C VAL A 69 6.78 4.51 20.78
N ASP A 70 7.79 3.83 21.35
CA ASP A 70 8.22 2.48 20.99
C ASP A 70 6.99 1.58 20.92
N THR A 71 6.45 1.45 19.71
CA THR A 71 5.42 0.49 19.40
C THR A 71 6.00 -0.29 18.27
N ASP A 72 6.24 -1.58 18.50
CA ASP A 72 6.65 -2.55 17.49
C ASP A 72 5.98 -2.21 16.16
N SER A 73 6.79 -2.08 15.10
CA SER A 73 6.40 -1.71 13.75
C SER A 73 4.96 -2.13 13.46
N PRO A 74 4.06 -1.21 13.06
CA PRO A 74 2.67 -1.52 12.78
C PRO A 74 2.60 -2.24 11.44
N GLN A 75 3.20 -3.44 11.35
CA GLN A 75 2.94 -4.34 10.26
C GLN A 75 1.46 -4.68 10.32
N VAL A 76 0.74 -4.28 9.28
CA VAL A 76 -0.64 -4.70 9.10
C VAL A 76 -0.62 -6.21 8.97
N GLN A 77 -1.22 -6.89 9.95
CA GLN A 77 -1.34 -8.34 9.91
C GLN A 77 -2.00 -8.72 8.59
N GLY A 78 -1.33 -9.62 7.85
CA GLY A 78 -1.75 -10.05 6.52
C GLY A 78 -3.25 -10.32 6.46
N SER A 79 -3.90 -9.74 5.46
CA SER A 79 -5.29 -10.05 5.17
C SER A 79 -5.35 -11.39 4.46
N ASN A 80 -6.19 -12.34 4.91
CA ASN A 80 -6.41 -13.62 4.22
C ASN A 80 -7.16 -13.45 2.89
N LYS A 81 -7.39 -12.20 2.46
CA LYS A 81 -8.07 -11.88 1.21
C LYS A 81 -7.15 -12.14 0.05
N VAL A 82 -7.68 -12.80 -0.97
CA VAL A 82 -6.93 -13.17 -2.17
C VAL A 82 -6.79 -12.00 -3.13
N ASP A 83 -5.77 -12.07 -3.98
CA ASP A 83 -5.48 -11.09 -5.02
C ASP A 83 -5.20 -9.68 -4.47
N THR A 84 -4.54 -9.60 -3.30
CA THR A 84 -4.10 -8.34 -2.72
C THR A 84 -2.58 -8.22 -2.72
N VAL A 85 -2.08 -7.00 -2.87
CA VAL A 85 -0.70 -6.63 -2.59
C VAL A 85 -0.73 -5.32 -1.82
N MET A 86 0.05 -5.24 -0.75
CA MET A 86 0.14 -4.07 0.10
C MET A 86 1.59 -3.70 0.26
N PHE A 87 1.93 -2.46 -0.06
CA PHE A 87 3.21 -1.86 0.29
C PHE A 87 2.99 -0.92 1.47
N GLU A 88 3.85 -1.03 2.47
CA GLU A 88 3.83 -0.17 3.66
C GLU A 88 5.14 0.58 3.74
N SER A 89 5.05 1.90 3.92
CA SER A 89 6.22 2.72 4.20
C SER A 89 6.95 2.21 5.44
N ALA A 90 8.26 2.39 5.47
CA ALA A 90 8.98 2.40 6.73
C ALA A 90 8.51 3.57 7.60
N LEU A 91 8.99 3.64 8.84
CA LEU A 91 8.75 4.78 9.71
C LEU A 91 9.15 6.08 9.00
N GLU A 92 8.18 6.94 8.66
CA GLU A 92 8.45 8.21 8.00
C GLU A 92 8.30 9.38 8.98
N GLU A 93 9.35 10.20 9.04
CA GLU A 93 9.31 11.48 9.73
C GLU A 93 8.62 12.54 8.87
N PRO A 94 7.94 13.52 9.48
CA PRO A 94 7.39 14.66 8.76
C PRO A 94 8.51 15.44 8.05
N SER A 95 8.47 15.49 6.72
CA SER A 95 9.45 16.24 5.92
C SER A 95 8.76 17.27 5.02
N SER A 96 9.46 18.36 4.70
CA SER A 96 8.99 19.33 3.71
C SER A 96 9.19 18.86 2.26
N SER A 97 10.01 17.83 2.03
CA SER A 97 10.31 17.27 0.71
C SER A 97 9.35 16.16 0.28
N GLY A 98 8.40 15.77 1.15
CA GLY A 98 7.44 14.69 0.90
C GLY A 98 7.94 13.32 1.37
N SER A 99 7.17 12.28 1.04
CA SER A 99 7.48 10.90 1.42
C SER A 99 8.61 10.33 0.58
N PHE A 100 9.65 9.82 1.25
CA PHE A 100 10.73 9.09 0.59
C PHE A 100 10.18 7.82 -0.06
N PHE A 101 9.34 7.07 0.68
CA PHE A 101 8.77 5.83 0.22
C PHE A 101 7.89 6.02 -1.02
N LEU A 102 6.95 6.97 -1.01
CA LEU A 102 6.07 7.18 -2.17
C LEU A 102 6.84 7.60 -3.41
N SER A 103 7.79 8.53 -3.25
CA SER A 103 8.62 9.01 -4.36
C SER A 103 9.41 7.84 -4.96
N THR A 104 10.08 7.07 -4.10
CA THR A 104 10.82 5.87 -4.48
C THR A 104 9.93 4.81 -5.14
N PHE A 105 8.74 4.55 -4.59
CA PHE A 105 7.79 3.59 -5.13
C PHE A 105 7.42 3.94 -6.57
N PHE A 106 7.03 5.19 -6.83
CA PHE A 106 6.63 5.61 -8.16
C PHE A 106 7.80 5.70 -9.15
N GLU A 107 8.99 6.10 -8.70
CA GLU A 107 10.19 6.09 -9.54
C GLU A 107 10.57 4.67 -9.96
N VAL A 108 10.70 3.76 -9.00
CA VAL A 108 11.04 2.35 -9.28
C VAL A 108 9.99 1.72 -10.17
N LEU A 109 8.70 1.96 -9.91
CA LEU A 109 7.62 1.46 -10.73
C LEU A 109 7.67 2.00 -12.16
N ARG A 110 7.99 3.28 -12.35
CA ARG A 110 8.13 3.91 -13.67
C ARG A 110 9.32 3.34 -14.44
N GLU A 111 10.45 3.15 -13.77
CA GLU A 111 11.68 2.61 -14.37
C GLU A 111 11.57 1.11 -14.69
N ASN A 112 10.67 0.38 -14.03
CA ASN A 112 10.63 -1.09 -14.05
C ASN A 112 9.22 -1.66 -14.24
N ASP A 113 8.34 -0.97 -14.97
CA ASP A 113 6.92 -1.32 -15.11
C ASP A 113 6.64 -2.72 -15.73
N THR A 114 7.65 -3.34 -16.35
CA THR A 114 7.62 -4.71 -16.91
C THR A 114 7.95 -5.81 -15.89
N ARG A 115 8.38 -5.46 -14.68
CA ARG A 115 8.72 -6.42 -13.62
C ARG A 115 7.51 -6.79 -12.76
N ASN A 116 7.57 -7.97 -12.14
CA ASN A 116 6.57 -8.39 -11.16
C ASN A 116 6.71 -7.61 -9.84
N MET A 117 5.63 -7.50 -9.05
CA MET A 117 5.64 -6.72 -7.81
C MET A 117 6.68 -7.17 -6.77
N ASP A 118 7.04 -8.46 -6.70
CA ASP A 118 8.11 -8.93 -5.82
C ASP A 118 9.46 -8.29 -6.18
N GLU A 119 9.74 -8.13 -7.47
CA GLU A 119 10.95 -7.46 -7.94
C GLU A 119 10.91 -5.96 -7.70
N ILE A 120 9.74 -5.33 -7.86
CA ILE A 120 9.54 -3.92 -7.50
C ILE A 120 9.83 -3.71 -6.01
N SER A 121 9.32 -4.58 -5.14
CA SER A 121 9.60 -4.53 -3.70
C SER A 121 11.09 -4.65 -3.41
N MET A 122 11.79 -5.60 -4.04
CA MET A 122 13.23 -5.77 -3.86
C MET A 122 14.01 -4.51 -4.28
N LEU A 123 13.63 -3.87 -5.37
CA LEU A 123 14.27 -2.64 -5.86
C LEU A 123 14.01 -1.45 -4.94
N ILE A 124 12.81 -1.32 -4.39
CA ILE A 124 12.47 -0.29 -3.39
C ILE A 124 13.33 -0.49 -2.12
N SER A 125 13.39 -1.71 -1.59
CA SER A 125 14.21 -2.01 -0.40
C SER A 125 15.70 -1.76 -0.67
N LYS A 126 16.19 -2.06 -1.88
CA LYS A 126 17.56 -1.74 -2.29
C LYS A 126 17.81 -0.23 -2.29
N ARG A 127 16.94 0.57 -2.91
CA ARG A 127 17.08 2.04 -2.97
C ARG A 127 17.01 2.67 -1.57
N ALA A 128 16.15 2.15 -0.69
CA ALA A 128 16.10 2.56 0.72
C ALA A 128 17.44 2.33 1.43
N LYS A 129 18.03 1.15 1.26
CA LYS A 129 19.34 0.81 1.84
C LYS A 129 20.47 1.68 1.29
N ASP A 130 20.52 1.88 -0.03
CA ASP A 130 21.55 2.67 -0.69
C ASP A 130 21.51 4.15 -0.26
N GLN A 131 20.34 4.66 0.14
CA GLN A 131 20.16 6.01 0.68
C GLN A 131 20.25 6.08 2.21
N GLY A 132 20.66 4.99 2.88
CA GLY A 132 20.90 4.98 4.32
C GLY A 132 19.62 5.05 5.17
N GLN A 133 18.46 4.66 4.62
CA GLN A 133 17.23 4.60 5.41
C GLN A 133 17.35 3.54 6.50
N PRO A 134 16.97 3.85 7.76
CA PRO A 134 17.14 2.94 8.90
C PRO A 134 16.24 1.71 8.81
N GLN A 135 15.11 1.83 8.10
CA GLN A 135 14.15 0.74 7.88
C GLN A 135 13.74 0.71 6.42
N ALA A 136 13.59 -0.51 5.88
CA ALA A 136 13.09 -0.70 4.53
C ALA A 136 11.56 -0.77 4.53
N PRO A 137 10.90 -0.20 3.50
CA PRO A 137 9.48 -0.46 3.26
C PRO A 137 9.21 -1.96 3.14
N SER A 138 8.00 -2.37 3.54
CA SER A 138 7.59 -3.78 3.51
C SER A 138 6.52 -4.02 2.45
N MET A 139 6.42 -5.27 2.00
CA MET A 139 5.37 -5.71 1.09
C MET A 139 4.74 -7.01 1.61
N ILE A 140 3.41 -7.07 1.58
CA ILE A 140 2.63 -8.26 1.88
C ILE A 140 1.73 -8.54 0.68
N ALA A 141 1.79 -9.77 0.16
CA ALA A 141 1.02 -10.15 -1.02
C ALA A 141 0.31 -11.51 -0.85
N THR A 142 -0.89 -11.58 -1.40
CA THR A 142 -1.73 -12.79 -1.55
C THR A 142 -2.16 -12.98 -3.01
N LEU A 143 -1.38 -12.39 -3.92
CA LEU A 143 -1.59 -12.49 -5.36
C LEU A 143 -1.49 -13.94 -5.81
N ARG A 144 -2.48 -14.41 -6.59
CA ARG A 144 -2.46 -15.77 -7.18
C ARG A 144 -1.81 -15.82 -8.56
N LYS A 145 -1.49 -14.65 -9.12
CA LYS A 145 -0.84 -14.47 -10.43
C LYS A 145 0.17 -13.33 -10.32
N ARG A 146 1.14 -13.31 -11.22
CA ARG A 146 2.05 -12.17 -11.36
C ARG A 146 1.25 -10.89 -11.63
N LEU A 147 1.68 -9.79 -11.03
CA LEU A 147 1.15 -8.46 -11.28
C LEU A 147 2.26 -7.62 -11.91
N ILE A 148 2.11 -7.32 -13.19
CA ILE A 148 3.04 -6.52 -13.98
C ILE A 148 2.28 -5.29 -14.47
N PHE A 149 2.76 -4.08 -14.18
CA PHE A 149 2.03 -2.85 -14.46
C PHE A 149 1.91 -2.57 -15.96
N ALA A 150 2.94 -2.90 -16.74
CA ALA A 150 2.92 -2.75 -18.18
C ALA A 150 1.79 -3.54 -18.86
N ASP A 151 1.37 -4.67 -18.27
CA ASP A 151 0.26 -5.48 -18.78
C ASP A 151 -1.12 -4.86 -18.48
N LEU A 152 -1.21 -3.91 -17.55
CA LEU A 152 -2.46 -3.22 -17.20
C LEU A 152 -2.83 -2.09 -18.18
N ARG A 153 -1.91 -1.71 -19.08
CA ARG A 153 -2.11 -0.66 -20.10
C ARG A 153 -2.76 -1.16 -21.40
N LYS A 154 -3.02 -2.47 -21.49
CA LYS A 154 -3.65 -3.13 -22.64
C LYS A 154 -5.16 -3.16 -22.45
#